data_AF-W4URF1-F1
#
_entry.id   AF-W4URF1-F1
#
_cell.length_a   1.000
_cell.length_b   1.000
_cell.length_c   1.000
_cell.angle_alpha   90.00
_cell.angle_beta   90.00
_cell.angle_gamma   90.00
#
_symmetry.space_group_name_H-M   'P 1'
#
loop_
_entity.id
_entity.type
_entity.pdbx_description
1 polymer ?
#
loop_
_entity_poly.entity_id
_entity_poly.type
_entity_poly.pdbx_seq_one_letter_code
_entity_poly.pdbx_strand_id
1 'polypeptide(L)' 'MKKYLLVLFVLCGMAAQAQNLNSPALRKLQMAEFAISHFYVDEVNEDKLVEEAIIKMLAQLDPHSTYQTLRK' A
#
# COMPACT_ATOMS: atom_id res chain seq x y z
N MET A 1 -9.40 38.37 -13.51
CA MET A 1 -8.58 37.19 -13.85
C MET A 1 -7.73 36.70 -12.67
N LYS A 2 -6.87 37.53 -12.06
CA LYS A 2 -5.99 37.12 -10.93
C LYS A 2 -6.74 36.58 -9.69
N LYS A 3 -7.93 37.11 -9.35
CA LYS A 3 -8.75 36.64 -8.22
C LYS A 3 -9.28 35.22 -8.40
N TYR A 4 -9.68 34.84 -9.62
CA TYR A 4 -10.16 33.48 -9.90
C TYR A 4 -9.02 32.46 -9.87
N LEU A 5 -7.82 32.89 -10.26
CA LEU A 5 -6.62 32.05 -10.22
C LEU A 5 -6.22 31.72 -8.77
N LEU A 6 -6.42 32.66 -7.84
CA LEU A 6 -6.18 32.45 -6.41
C LEU A 6 -7.22 31.49 -5.80
N VAL A 7 -8.50 31.61 -6.20
CA VAL A 7 -9.56 30.67 -5.77
C VAL A 7 -9.29 29.26 -6.29
N LEU A 8 -8.85 29.11 -7.54
CA LEU A 8 -8.50 27.81 -8.12
C LEU A 8 -7.31 27.17 -7.39
N PHE A 9 -6.31 27.97 -7.00
CA PHE A 9 -5.15 27.49 -6.25
C PHE A 9 -5.52 26.97 -4.86
N VAL A 10 -6.40 27.69 -4.16
CA VAL A 10 -6.90 27.26 -2.84
C VAL A 10 -7.72 25.96 -2.94
N LEU A 11 -8.53 25.81 -4.00
CA LEU A 11 -9.30 24.57 -4.23
C LEU A 11 -8.39 23.35 -4.47
N CYS A 12 -7.31 23.52 -5.25
CA CYS A 12 -6.32 22.45 -5.47
C CYS A 12 -5.61 22.02 -4.17
N GLY A 13 -5.33 22.96 -3.26
CA GLY A 13 -4.68 22.65 -1.98
C GLY A 13 -5.52 21.74 -1.07
N MET A 14 -6.85 21.86 -1.11
CA MET A 14 -7.76 21.03 -0.31
C MET A 14 -7.85 19.59 -0.84
N ALA A 15 -7.74 19.38 -2.16
CA ALA A 15 -7.75 18.05 -2.77
C ALA A 15 -6.53 17.20 -2.36
N ALA A 16 -5.36 17.83 -2.13
CA ALA A 16 -4.14 17.13 -1.72
C ALA A 16 -4.25 16.53 -0.30
N GLN A 17 -4.97 17.19 0.62
CA GLN A 17 -5.18 16.72 2.00
C GLN A 17 -6.09 15.48 2.07
N ALA A 18 -6.94 15.26 1.06
CA ALA A 18 -7.86 14.12 1.00
C ALA A 18 -7.19 12.82 0.52
N GLN A 19 -5.97 12.90 -0.02
CA GLN A 19 -5.20 11.72 -0.45
C GLN A 19 -4.55 11.03 0.75
N ASN A 20 -5.36 10.41 1.62
CA ASN A 20 -4.88 9.57 2.72
C ASN A 20 -4.41 8.20 2.19
N LEU A 21 -3.43 8.22 1.28
CA LEU A 21 -2.78 7.02 0.76
C LEU A 21 -1.75 6.45 1.74
N ASN A 22 -1.39 7.19 2.80
CA ASN A 22 -0.37 6.81 3.78
C ASN A 22 -0.97 6.41 5.12
N SER A 23 -1.83 5.40 5.12
CA SER A 23 -2.26 4.81 6.39
C SER A 23 -1.03 4.29 7.17
N PRO A 24 -0.96 4.45 8.50
CA PRO A 24 0.13 3.90 9.30
C PRO A 24 0.31 2.39 9.12
N ALA A 25 -0.79 1.67 8.86
CA ALA A 25 -0.79 0.24 8.58
C ALA A 25 -0.10 -0.10 7.25
N LEU A 26 -0.43 0.61 6.16
CA LEU A 26 0.22 0.42 4.87
C LEU A 26 1.72 0.72 4.96
N ARG A 27 2.09 1.80 5.65
CA ARG A 27 3.50 2.14 5.86
C ARG A 27 4.25 1.06 6.65
N LYS A 28 3.59 0.43 7.62
CA LYS A 28 4.18 -0.70 8.36
C LYS A 28 4.44 -1.90 7.45
N LEU A 29 3.51 -2.22 6.55
CA LEU A 29 3.70 -3.29 5.56
C LEU A 29 4.86 -2.98 4.60
N GLN A 30 4.93 -1.74 4.09
CA GLN A 30 6.03 -1.30 3.21
C GLN A 30 7.39 -1.35 3.92
N MET A 31 7.47 -0.88 5.16
CA MET A 31 8.73 -0.94 5.93
C MET A 31 9.15 -2.37 6.24
N ALA A 32 8.19 -3.26 6.52
CA ALA A 32 8.48 -4.66 6.79
C ALA A 32 9.00 -5.37 5.54
N GLU A 33 8.35 -5.19 4.39
CA GLU A 33 8.79 -5.74 3.11
C GLU A 33 10.20 -5.23 2.78
N PHE A 34 10.40 -3.91 2.78
CA PHE A 34 11.70 -3.31 2.51
C PHE A 34 12.82 -3.88 3.40
N ALA A 35 12.56 -3.98 4.72
CA ALA A 35 13.56 -4.47 5.65
C ALA A 35 13.89 -5.95 5.43
N ILE A 36 12.91 -6.78 5.08
CA ILE A 36 13.13 -8.20 4.81
C ILE A 36 13.90 -8.37 3.49
N SER A 37 13.50 -7.68 2.42
CA SER A 37 14.11 -7.81 1.10
C SER A 37 15.56 -7.32 1.07
N HIS A 38 15.94 -6.34 1.91
CA HIS A 38 17.26 -5.71 1.86
C HIS A 38 18.19 -6.03 3.04
N PHE A 39 17.66 -6.48 4.18
CA PHE A 39 18.47 -6.73 5.39
C PHE A 39 18.45 -8.19 5.85
N TYR A 40 17.69 -9.07 5.20
CA TYR A 40 17.79 -10.50 5.46
C TYR A 40 19.07 -11.08 4.84
N VAL A 41 19.66 -12.08 5.50
CA VAL A 41 20.97 -12.64 5.11
C VAL A 41 20.89 -13.45 3.83
N ASP A 42 19.79 -14.17 3.65
CA ASP A 42 19.52 -15.00 2.48
C ASP A 42 18.64 -14.26 1.49
N GLU A 43 18.79 -14.59 0.20
CA GLU A 43 17.92 -14.07 -0.84
C GLU A 43 16.46 -14.45 -0.57
N VAL A 44 15.58 -13.47 -0.76
CA VAL A 44 14.16 -13.60 -0.47
C VAL A 44 13.36 -13.47 -1.76
N ASN A 45 12.37 -14.33 -1.94
CA ASN A 45 11.40 -14.19 -3.03
C ASN A 45 10.27 -13.25 -2.59
N GLU A 46 10.38 -11.98 -3.00
CA GLU A 46 9.45 -10.90 -2.64
C GLU A 46 8.00 -11.20 -3.07
N ASP A 47 7.81 -11.67 -4.31
CA ASP A 47 6.49 -12.01 -4.84
C ASP A 47 5.80 -13.07 -3.96
N LYS A 48 6.52 -14.14 -3.63
CA LYS A 48 6.01 -15.21 -2.77
C LYS A 48 5.68 -14.71 -1.37
N LEU A 49 6.51 -13.83 -0.79
CA LEU A 49 6.25 -13.25 0.52
C LEU A 49 4.97 -12.41 0.54
N VAL A 50 4.77 -11.59 -0.49
CA VAL A 50 3.58 -10.75 -0.61
C VAL A 50 2.33 -11.61 -0.81
N GLU A 51 2.39 -12.64 -1.65
CA GLU A 51 1.27 -13.58 -1.85
C GLU A 51 0.87 -14.28 -0.54
N GLU A 52 1.85 -14.81 0.20
CA GLU A 52 1.59 -15.46 1.50
C GLU A 52 1.01 -14.47 2.52
N ALA A 53 1.50 -13.23 2.55
CA ALA A 53 0.95 -12.19 3.43
C ALA A 53 -0.52 -11.90 3.10
N ILE A 54 -0.88 -11.78 1.81
CA ILE A 54 -2.26 -11.57 1.37
C ILE A 54 -3.14 -12.75 1.77
N ILE A 55 -2.70 -13.99 1.53
CA ILE A 55 -3.43 -15.20 1.92
C ILE A 55 -3.72 -15.21 3.42
N LYS A 56 -2.71 -14.90 4.25
CA LYS A 56 -2.88 -14.86 5.72
C LYS A 56 -3.79 -13.73 6.18
N MET A 57 -3.73 -12.55 5.56
CA MET A 57 -4.63 -11.44 5.87
C MET A 57 -6.08 -11.82 5.54
N LEU A 58 -6.33 -12.42 4.38
CA LEU A 58 -7.67 -12.87 3.98
C LEU A 58 -8.21 -13.98 4.89
N ALA A 59 -7.38 -14.95 5.26
CA ALA A 59 -7.77 -16.04 6.17
C ALA A 59 -8.17 -15.55 7.57
N GLN A 60 -7.62 -14.40 8.02
CA GLN A 60 -8.04 -13.77 9.27
C GLN A 60 -9.41 -13.08 9.17
N LEU A 61 -9.83 -12.67 7.97
CA LEU A 61 -11.13 -12.05 7.74
C LEU A 61 -12.24 -13.10 7.57
N ASP A 62 -11.97 -14.13 6.78
CA ASP A 62 -12.85 -15.27 6.55
C ASP A 62 -12.01 -16.50 6.16
N PRO A 63 -12.11 -17.63 6.88
CA PRO A 63 -11.35 -18.84 6.58
C PRO A 63 -11.62 -19.44 5.19
N HIS A 64 -12.72 -19.07 4.54
CA HIS A 64 -13.06 -19.49 3.18
C HIS A 64 -12.59 -18.52 2.09
N SER A 65 -12.09 -17.33 2.46
CA SER A 65 -11.52 -16.39 1.49
C SER A 65 -10.27 -16.96 0.84
N THR A 66 -10.22 -16.88 -0.49
CA THR A 66 -9.10 -17.41 -1.29
C THR A 66 -8.53 -16.31 -2.18
N TYR A 67 -7.20 -16.16 -2.16
CA TYR A 67 -6.49 -15.30 -3.11
C TYR A 67 -6.24 -16.06 -4.42
N GLN A 68 -6.72 -15.52 -5.55
CA GLN A 68 -6.46 -16.08 -6.87
C GLN A 68 -5.46 -15.19 -7.60
N THR A 69 -4.24 -15.71 -7.82
CA THR A 69 -3.23 -15.05 -8.65
C THR A 69 -3.41 -15.49 -10.10
N LEU A 70 -3.35 -14.55 -11.06
CA LEU A 70 -3.27 -14.88 -12.48
C LEU A 70 -1.82 -15.29 -12.76
N ARG A 71 -1.51 -16.59 -12.62
CA ARG A 71 -0.20 -17.13 -12.97
C ARG A 71 0.09 -16.80 -14.44
N LYS A 72 1.06 -15.92 -14.71
CA LYS A 72 1.64 -15.67 -16.03
C LYS A 72 2.96 -16.40 -16.16
#